data_AF-A0A1G9BW14-F1
#
_entry.id   AF-A0A1G9BW14-F1
#
_cell.length_a   1.000
_cell.length_b   1.000
_cell.length_c   1.000
_cell.angle_alpha   90.00
_cell.angle_beta   90.00
_cell.angle_gamma   90.00
#
_symmetry.space_group_name_H-M   'P 1'
#
loop_
_entity.id
_entity.type
_entity.pdbx_description
1 polymer ?
#
loop_
_entity_poly.entity_id
_entity_poly.type
_entity_poly.pdbx_seq_one_letter_code
_entity_poly.pdbx_strand_id
1 'polypeptide(L)'
;MPWYATRPFTDGVMNVGLAILLTALVWPLMAVFRGVYGVARDERDTGLPVYARLVAGAAALLFVVFVLVLLPGVMADAALIDSYMHDRTVPLALSAVMTFPVIAVILSAVAAALAVPVWRRRYWSVWHRVHYSLVVIGLIMLTWWVNFWNLFVFRL
;
A
#
# COMPACT_ATOMS: atom_id res chain seq x y z
N MET A 1 -26.50 -11.72 5.55
CA MET A 1 -25.16 -11.14 5.77
C MET A 1 -25.14 -9.71 5.25
N PRO A 2 -24.42 -8.77 5.88
CA PRO A 2 -24.28 -7.42 5.36
C PRO A 2 -23.65 -7.42 3.96
N TRP A 3 -24.09 -6.54 3.06
CA TRP A 3 -23.64 -6.51 1.67
C TRP A 3 -22.13 -6.32 1.53
N TYR A 4 -21.50 -5.56 2.43
CA TYR A 4 -20.05 -5.32 2.46
C TYR A 4 -19.22 -6.52 2.91
N ALA A 5 -19.84 -7.56 3.47
CA ALA A 5 -19.18 -8.78 3.92
C ALA A 5 -19.28 -9.92 2.90
N THR A 6 -19.84 -9.65 1.71
CA THR A 6 -19.94 -10.65 0.64
C THR A 6 -18.59 -10.81 -0.06
N ARG A 7 -18.20 -12.06 -0.37
CA ARG A 7 -16.93 -12.35 -1.07
C ARG A 7 -16.75 -11.52 -2.36
N PRO A 8 -17.77 -11.41 -3.25
CA PRO A 8 -17.62 -10.61 -4.47
C PRO A 8 -17.29 -9.13 -4.18
N PHE A 9 -17.84 -8.57 -3.10
CA PHE A 9 -17.54 -7.19 -2.71
C PHE A 9 -16.12 -7.06 -2.17
N THR A 10 -15.71 -7.92 -1.22
CA THR A 10 -14.37 -7.85 -0.63
C THR A 10 -13.28 -8.11 -1.66
N ASP A 11 -13.49 -9.07 -2.56
CA ASP A 11 -12.56 -9.38 -3.65
C ASP A 11 -12.52 -8.25 -4.66
N GLY A 12 -13.67 -7.63 -4.96
CA GLY A 12 -13.76 -6.45 -5.81
C GLY A 12 -12.94 -5.28 -5.26
N VAL A 13 -13.06 -4.98 -3.96
CA VAL A 13 -12.28 -3.92 -3.29
C VAL A 13 -10.78 -4.21 -3.38
N MET A 14 -10.37 -5.44 -3.11
CA MET A 14 -8.98 -5.87 -3.21
C MET A 14 -8.45 -5.71 -4.64
N ASN A 15 -9.14 -6.26 -5.64
CA ASN A 15 -8.68 -6.28 -7.02
C ASN A 15 -8.62 -4.88 -7.63
N VAL A 16 -9.64 -4.05 -7.39
CA VAL A 16 -9.65 -2.65 -7.86
C VAL A 16 -8.58 -1.83 -7.16
N GLY A 17 -8.45 -1.98 -5.84
CA GLY A 17 -7.38 -1.33 -5.07
C GLY A 17 -6.00 -1.68 -5.62
N LEU A 18 -5.72 -2.97 -5.82
CA LEU A 18 -4.47 -3.44 -6.41
C LEU A 18 -4.22 -2.88 -7.80
N ALA A 19 -5.21 -2.93 -8.70
CA ALA A 19 -5.09 -2.42 -10.06
C ALA A 19 -4.68 -0.94 -10.06
N ILE A 20 -5.28 -0.14 -9.18
CA ILE A 20 -4.91 1.27 -8.99
C ILE A 20 -3.48 1.39 -8.46
N LEU A 21 -3.11 0.65 -7.40
CA LEU A 21 -1.78 0.75 -6.78
C LEU A 21 -0.65 0.32 -7.71
N LEU A 22 -0.88 -0.64 -8.61
CA LEU A 22 0.08 -1.04 -9.63
C LEU A 22 0.48 0.14 -10.54
N THR A 23 -0.44 1.06 -10.83
CA THR A 23 -0.12 2.25 -11.63
C THR A 23 0.82 3.22 -10.92
N ALA A 24 0.84 3.22 -9.58
CA ALA A 24 1.72 4.06 -8.77
C ALA A 24 3.15 3.53 -8.68
N LEU A 25 3.39 2.25 -9.02
CA LEU A 25 4.72 1.62 -8.94
C LEU A 25 5.73 2.20 -9.93
N VAL A 26 5.26 2.90 -10.97
CA VAL A 26 6.12 3.62 -11.90
C VAL A 26 6.99 4.65 -11.17
N TRP A 27 6.50 5.25 -10.07
CA TRP A 27 7.22 6.27 -9.32
C TRP A 27 8.44 5.77 -8.53
N PRO A 28 8.32 4.78 -7.63
CA PRO A 28 9.49 4.24 -6.93
C PRO A 28 10.48 3.62 -7.91
N LEU A 29 10.00 2.98 -8.98
CA LEU A 29 10.86 2.42 -10.02
C LEU A 29 11.69 3.52 -10.70
N MET A 30 11.06 4.61 -11.15
CA MET A 30 11.76 5.76 -11.71
C MET A 30 12.72 6.43 -10.71
N ALA A 31 12.39 6.48 -9.42
CA ALA A 31 13.26 7.05 -8.41
C ALA A 31 14.55 6.24 -8.23
N VAL A 32 14.44 4.90 -8.20
CA VAL A 32 15.60 3.99 -8.16
C VAL A 32 16.42 4.14 -9.44
N PHE A 33 15.79 4.12 -10.62
CA PHE A 33 16.48 4.30 -11.89
C PHE A 33 17.23 5.64 -11.96
N ARG A 34 16.62 6.76 -11.56
CA ARG A 34 17.31 8.06 -11.55
C ARG A 34 18.48 8.10 -10.56
N GLY A 35 18.36 7.42 -9.41
CA GLY A 35 19.43 7.29 -8.43
C GLY A 35 20.63 6.48 -8.94
N VAL A 36 20.37 5.39 -9.67
CA VAL A 36 21.40 4.52 -10.25
C VAL A 36 22.08 5.16 -11.47
N TYR A 37 21.30 5.82 -12.34
CA TYR A 37 21.80 6.39 -13.60
C TYR A 37 22.23 7.87 -13.49
N GLY A 38 22.24 8.46 -12.30
CA GLY A 38 22.79 9.79 -12.07
C GLY A 38 22.10 10.93 -12.84
N VAL A 39 20.82 10.77 -13.18
CA VAL A 39 20.07 11.82 -13.90
C VAL A 39 19.86 13.01 -12.96
N ALA A 40 20.41 14.16 -13.32
CA ALA A 40 20.31 15.40 -12.53
C ALA A 40 18.84 15.72 -12.23
N ARG A 41 18.52 15.93 -10.94
CA ARG A 41 17.22 16.46 -10.52
C ARG A 41 17.12 17.89 -11.03
N ASP A 42 16.07 18.18 -11.78
CA ASP A 42 15.77 19.55 -12.19
C ASP A 42 15.48 20.38 -10.92
N GLU A 43 16.17 21.51 -10.75
CA GLU A 43 16.09 22.40 -9.56
C GLU A 43 14.67 22.94 -9.31
N ARG A 44 13.77 22.77 -10.29
CA ARG A 44 12.34 23.11 -10.19
C ARG A 44 11.49 22.06 -9.46
N ASP A 45 12.03 20.86 -9.19
CA ASP A 45 11.39 19.84 -8.36
C ASP A 45 11.47 20.27 -6.88
N THR A 46 10.54 21.14 -6.50
CA THR A 46 10.23 21.40 -5.08
C THR A 46 10.11 20.07 -4.34
N GLY A 47 10.76 19.93 -3.18
CA GLY A 47 10.87 18.64 -2.50
C GLY A 47 9.52 17.99 -2.18
N LEU A 48 8.50 18.78 -1.82
CA LEU A 48 7.19 18.30 -1.37
C LEU A 48 6.46 17.40 -2.38
N PRO A 49 6.34 17.78 -3.68
CA PRO A 49 5.98 16.90 -4.79
C PRO A 49 6.66 15.52 -4.80
N VAL A 50 8.00 15.51 -4.71
CA VAL A 50 8.78 14.28 -4.81
C VAL A 50 8.51 13.39 -3.60
N TYR A 51 8.48 13.97 -2.39
CA TYR A 51 8.13 13.25 -1.17
C TYR A 51 6.73 12.64 -1.24
N ALA A 52 5.73 13.38 -1.74
CA ALA A 52 4.37 12.85 -1.86
C ALA A 52 4.30 11.60 -2.76
N ARG A 53 4.98 11.61 -3.91
CA ARG A 53 5.04 10.44 -4.82
C ARG A 53 5.83 9.29 -4.23
N LEU A 54 6.92 9.57 -3.51
CA LEU A 54 7.72 8.54 -2.85
C LEU A 54 6.94 7.86 -1.72
N VAL A 55 6.25 8.63 -0.87
CA VAL A 55 5.43 8.08 0.22
C VAL A 55 4.28 7.25 -0.33
N ALA A 56 3.52 7.78 -1.29
CA ALA A 56 2.42 7.05 -1.92
C ALA A 56 2.91 5.80 -2.68
N GLY A 57 4.03 5.92 -3.39
CA GLY A 57 4.65 4.81 -4.13
C GLY A 57 5.20 3.72 -3.20
N ALA A 58 5.80 4.10 -2.08
CA ALA A 58 6.27 3.15 -1.05
C ALA A 58 5.10 2.44 -0.37
N ALA A 59 4.03 3.16 -0.01
CA ALA A 59 2.81 2.57 0.52
C ALA A 59 2.18 1.58 -0.48
N ALA A 60 2.10 1.96 -1.76
CA ALA A 60 1.60 1.12 -2.84
C ALA A 60 2.44 -0.15 -3.00
N LEU A 61 3.77 -0.02 -3.02
CA LEU A 61 4.68 -1.15 -3.13
C LEU A 61 4.53 -2.12 -1.95
N LEU A 62 4.48 -1.61 -0.72
CA LEU A 62 4.30 -2.45 0.46
C LEU A 62 2.99 -3.23 0.41
N PHE A 63 1.88 -2.59 0.03
CA PHE A 63 0.60 -3.26 -0.12
C PHE A 63 0.60 -4.30 -1.24
N VAL A 64 1.17 -3.97 -2.41
CA VAL A 64 1.26 -4.90 -3.55
C VAL A 64 2.10 -6.12 -3.18
N VAL A 65 3.28 -5.93 -2.58
CA VAL A 65 4.14 -7.03 -2.12
C VAL A 65 3.44 -7.86 -1.05
N PHE A 66 2.75 -7.21 -0.11
CA PHE A 66 2.00 -7.90 0.93
C PHE A 66 0.92 -8.82 0.33
N VAL A 67 0.06 -8.28 -0.54
CA VAL A 67 -1.09 -9.04 -1.06
C VAL A 67 -0.70 -10.08 -2.10
N LEU A 68 0.28 -9.79 -2.98
CA LEU A 68 0.63 -10.69 -4.08
C LEU A 68 1.71 -11.71 -3.73
N VAL A 69 2.56 -11.44 -2.73
CA VAL A 69 3.73 -12.28 -2.42
C VAL A 69 3.65 -12.80 -0.99
N LEU A 70 3.62 -11.92 0.00
CA LEU A 70 3.77 -12.34 1.40
C LEU A 70 2.55 -13.11 1.90
N LEU A 71 1.34 -12.60 1.64
CA LEU A 71 0.10 -13.21 2.13
C LEU A 71 -0.12 -14.60 1.50
N PRO A 72 -0.04 -14.80 0.17
CA PRO A 72 -0.13 -16.14 -0.42
C PRO A 72 0.99 -17.08 0.04
N GLY A 73 2.22 -16.56 0.22
CA GLY A 73 3.35 -17.35 0.72
C GLY A 73 3.11 -17.92 2.12
N VAL A 74 2.57 -17.11 3.03
CA VAL A 74 2.18 -17.57 4.37
C VAL A 74 0.99 -18.52 4.32
N MET A 75 -0.01 -18.23 3.48
CA MET A 75 -1.21 -19.07 3.36
C MET A 75 -0.93 -20.45 2.73
N ALA A 76 0.14 -20.58 1.94
CA ALA A 76 0.57 -21.85 1.36
C ALA A 76 1.37 -22.73 2.35
N ASP A 77 1.89 -22.16 3.43
CA ASP A 77 2.66 -22.89 4.44
C ASP A 77 1.73 -23.50 5.51
N ALA A 78 1.35 -24.75 5.28
CA ALA A 78 0.48 -25.50 6.19
C ALA A 78 1.08 -25.66 7.60
N ALA A 79 2.40 -25.73 7.74
CA ALA A 79 3.04 -25.88 9.04
C ALA A 79 2.97 -24.59 9.87
N LEU A 80 3.14 -23.44 9.22
CA LEU A 80 2.96 -22.13 9.88
C LEU A 80 1.51 -21.91 10.34
N ILE A 81 0.53 -22.32 9.52
CA ILE A 81 -0.89 -22.21 9.91
C ILE A 81 -1.22 -23.17 11.05
N ASP A 82 -0.73 -24.40 10.98
CA ASP A 82 -0.98 -25.43 11.99
C ASP A 82 -0.41 -25.02 13.35
N SER A 83 0.84 -24.54 13.38
CA SER A 83 1.48 -24.04 14.60
C SER A 83 0.73 -22.84 15.21
N TYR A 84 0.26 -21.90 14.39
CA TYR A 84 -0.54 -20.76 14.87
C TYR A 84 -1.89 -21.20 15.45
N MET A 85 -2.57 -22.15 14.81
CA MET A 85 -3.88 -22.65 15.24
C MET A 85 -3.81 -23.52 16.50
N HIS A 86 -2.80 -24.38 16.61
CA HIS A 86 -2.70 -25.39 17.68
C HIS A 86 -1.84 -24.94 18.85
N ASP A 87 -0.65 -24.38 18.61
CA ASP A 87 0.28 -24.04 19.69
C ASP A 87 0.00 -22.66 20.30
N ARG A 88 -0.90 -21.87 19.70
CA ARG A 88 -1.17 -20.44 20.03
C ARG A 88 0.09 -19.58 20.12
N THR A 89 1.22 -20.06 19.62
CA THR A 89 2.44 -19.28 19.51
C THR A 89 2.39 -18.56 18.18
N VAL A 90 2.57 -17.24 18.20
CA VAL A 90 2.63 -16.46 16.97
C VAL A 90 3.99 -16.71 16.33
N PRO A 91 4.08 -17.37 15.16
CA PRO A 91 5.37 -17.59 14.52
C PRO A 91 5.97 -16.23 14.13
N LEU A 92 7.27 -16.03 14.39
CA LEU A 92 7.96 -14.77 14.10
C LEU A 92 7.79 -14.35 12.64
N ALA A 93 7.80 -15.31 11.71
CA ALA A 93 7.58 -15.07 10.28
C ALA A 93 6.21 -14.43 10.00
N LEU A 94 5.16 -14.89 10.69
CA LEU A 94 3.81 -14.36 10.51
C LEU A 94 3.70 -12.95 11.08
N SER A 95 4.28 -12.69 12.26
CA SER A 95 4.36 -11.35 12.85
C SER A 95 5.11 -10.37 11.93
N ALA A 96 6.23 -10.79 11.34
CA ALA A 96 7.00 -9.98 10.40
C ALA A 96 6.17 -9.64 9.15
N VAL A 97 5.48 -10.60 8.56
CA VAL A 97 4.61 -10.38 7.39
C VAL A 97 3.47 -9.41 7.71
N MET A 98 2.84 -9.53 8.87
CA MET A 98 1.74 -8.65 9.29
C MET A 98 2.19 -7.23 9.67
N THR A 99 3.50 -6.99 9.81
CA THR A 99 4.03 -5.64 10.05
C THR A 99 4.01 -4.78 8.77
N PHE A 100 4.14 -5.41 7.59
CA PHE A 100 4.09 -4.73 6.29
C PHE A 100 2.82 -3.88 6.09
N PRO A 101 1.61 -4.43 6.26
CA PRO A 101 0.38 -3.64 6.10
C PRO A 101 0.27 -2.52 7.14
N VAL A 102 0.78 -2.69 8.35
CA VAL A 102 0.78 -1.62 9.38
C VAL A 102 1.59 -0.42 8.90
N ILE A 103 2.81 -0.65 8.40
CA ILE A 103 3.65 0.41 7.84
C ILE A 103 2.96 1.04 6.62
N ALA A 104 2.37 0.22 5.75
CA ALA A 104 1.66 0.69 4.57
C ALA A 104 0.47 1.60 4.92
N VAL A 105 -0.28 1.30 5.99
CA VAL A 105 -1.38 2.15 6.48
C VAL A 105 -0.89 3.49 7.00
N ILE A 106 0.19 3.49 7.78
CA ILE A 106 0.79 4.74 8.29
C ILE A 106 1.20 5.63 7.11
N LEU A 107 1.91 5.06 6.13
CA LEU A 107 2.30 5.78 4.93
C LEU A 107 1.10 6.24 4.09
N SER A 108 0.03 5.45 4.06
CA SER A 108 -1.23 5.81 3.39
C SER A 108 -1.91 7.01 4.04
N ALA A 109 -1.91 7.08 5.37
CA ALA A 109 -2.43 8.23 6.11
C ALA A 109 -1.60 9.50 5.80
N VAL A 110 -0.27 9.38 5.75
CA VAL A 110 0.61 10.49 5.33
C VAL A 110 0.33 10.89 3.87
N ALA A 111 0.19 9.93 2.95
CA ALA A 111 -0.14 10.21 1.55
C ALA A 111 -1.49 10.93 1.41
N ALA A 112 -2.51 10.51 2.18
CA ALA A 112 -3.81 11.16 2.21
C ALA A 112 -3.71 12.60 2.74
N ALA A 113 -2.95 12.85 3.81
CA ALA A 113 -2.70 14.19 4.32
C ALA A 113 -2.01 15.09 3.29
N LEU A 114 -1.06 14.53 2.52
CA LEU A 114 -0.36 15.22 1.44
C LEU A 114 -1.25 15.50 0.20
N ALA A 115 -2.42 14.88 0.07
CA ALA A 115 -3.36 15.22 -0.98
C ALA A 115 -3.85 16.68 -0.85
N VAL A 116 -4.05 17.17 0.37
CA VAL A 116 -4.52 18.54 0.64
C VAL A 116 -3.58 19.61 0.06
N PRO A 117 -2.27 19.63 0.37
CA PRO A 117 -1.35 20.60 -0.21
C PRO A 117 -1.15 20.41 -1.72
N VAL A 118 -1.24 19.19 -2.25
CA VAL A 118 -1.15 18.91 -3.70
C VAL A 118 -2.29 19.57 -4.47
N TRP A 119 -3.51 19.59 -3.91
CA TRP A 119 -4.64 20.27 -4.54
C TRP A 119 -4.60 21.79 -4.35
N ARG A 120 -4.15 22.28 -3.20
CA ARG A 120 -4.06 23.72 -2.91
C ARG A 120 -2.95 24.42 -3.69
N ARG A 121 -1.79 23.78 -3.86
CA ARG A 121 -0.63 24.41 -4.50
C ARG A 121 -0.52 23.96 -5.95
N ARG A 122 -0.31 24.90 -6.89
CA ARG A 122 -0.31 24.61 -8.33
C ARG A 122 0.93 23.88 -8.87
N TYR A 123 1.60 23.07 -8.05
CA TYR A 123 2.84 22.39 -8.44
C TYR A 123 2.68 21.38 -9.57
N TRP A 124 1.50 20.76 -9.70
CA TRP A 124 1.25 19.67 -10.65
C TRP A 124 0.19 20.02 -11.69
N SER A 125 0.32 19.42 -12.88
CA SER A 125 -0.78 19.40 -13.84
C SER A 125 -1.99 18.66 -13.26
N VAL A 126 -3.19 19.01 -13.73
CA VAL A 126 -4.45 18.45 -13.23
C VAL A 126 -4.45 16.92 -13.29
N TRP A 127 -3.92 16.33 -14.36
CA TRP A 127 -3.80 14.88 -14.53
C TRP A 127 -3.00 14.19 -13.43
N HIS A 128 -1.87 14.76 -13.01
CA HIS A 128 -1.06 14.17 -11.93
C HIS A 128 -1.77 14.24 -10.58
N ARG A 129 -2.60 15.26 -10.33
CA ARG A 129 -3.38 15.37 -9.09
C ARG A 129 -4.52 14.36 -9.07
N VAL A 130 -5.21 14.19 -10.19
CA VAL A 130 -6.28 13.19 -10.35
C VAL A 130 -5.72 11.80 -10.13
N HIS A 131 -4.61 11.47 -10.79
CA HIS A 131 -3.94 10.18 -10.61
C HIS A 131 -3.50 9.97 -9.15
N TYR A 132 -2.90 10.98 -8.51
CA TYR A 132 -2.52 10.89 -7.10
C TYR A 132 -3.72 10.65 -6.18
N SER A 133 -4.84 11.35 -6.39
CA SER A 133 -6.08 11.10 -5.65
C SER A 133 -6.59 9.68 -5.86
N LEU A 134 -6.54 9.15 -7.09
CA LEU A 134 -6.89 7.75 -7.36
C LEU A 134 -6.01 6.79 -6.57
N VAL A 135 -4.69 7.01 -6.55
CA VAL A 135 -3.75 6.20 -5.74
C VAL A 135 -4.12 6.25 -4.27
N VAL A 136 -4.40 7.43 -3.70
CA VAL A 136 -4.86 7.56 -2.31
C VAL A 136 -6.16 6.79 -2.05
N ILE A 137 -7.11 6.81 -2.99
CA ILE A 137 -8.33 6.00 -2.90
C ILE A 137 -7.98 4.51 -2.86
N GLY A 138 -7.08 4.04 -3.74
CA GLY A 138 -6.62 2.64 -3.74
C GLY A 138 -5.93 2.24 -2.42
N LEU A 139 -5.14 3.14 -1.83
CA LEU A 139 -4.51 2.93 -0.53
C LEU A 139 -5.55 2.80 0.61
N ILE A 140 -6.58 3.65 0.59
CA ILE A 140 -7.69 3.58 1.55
C ILE A 140 -8.49 2.28 1.37
N MET A 141 -8.75 1.87 0.13
CA MET A 141 -9.43 0.62 -0.18
C MET A 141 -8.70 -0.59 0.42
N LEU A 142 -7.37 -0.68 0.24
CA LEU A 142 -6.61 -1.78 0.81
C LEU A 142 -6.44 -1.66 2.32
N THR A 143 -6.31 -0.45 2.86
CA THR A 143 -6.35 -0.22 4.32
C THR A 143 -7.65 -0.77 4.92
N TRP A 144 -8.79 -0.48 4.30
CA TRP A 144 -10.07 -1.01 4.74
C TRP A 144 -10.15 -2.53 4.59
N TRP A 145 -9.68 -3.09 3.48
CA TRP A 145 -9.70 -4.54 3.23
C TRP A 145 -8.86 -5.30 4.26
N VAL A 146 -7.64 -4.82 4.54
CA VAL A 146 -6.75 -5.40 5.57
C VAL A 146 -7.39 -5.27 6.95
N ASN A 147 -8.09 -4.17 7.25
CA ASN A 147 -8.86 -4.02 8.50
C ASN A 147 -9.99 -5.03 8.61
N PHE A 148 -10.78 -5.18 7.54
CA PHE A 148 -11.95 -6.04 7.49
C PHE A 148 -11.57 -7.50 7.80
N TRP A 149 -10.41 -7.95 7.30
CA TRP A 149 -9.86 -9.27 7.55
C TRP A 149 -8.98 -9.37 8.81
N ASN A 150 -8.84 -8.30 9.60
CA ASN A 150 -7.99 -8.22 10.80
C ASN A 150 -6.51 -8.59 10.55
N LEU A 151 -5.94 -8.12 9.44
CA LEU A 151 -4.57 -8.44 9.01
C LEU A 151 -3.50 -7.46 9.56
N PHE A 152 -3.76 -6.77 10.69
CA PHE A 152 -2.96 -5.64 11.19
C PHE A 152 -1.99 -5.93 12.33
N VAL A 153 -1.55 -7.18 12.49
CA VAL A 153 -1.03 -7.76 13.74
C VAL A 153 -2.17 -8.35 14.55
N PHE A 154 -1.95 -9.59 14.93
CA PHE A 154 -2.87 -10.42 15.69
C PHE A 154 -3.46 -9.65 16.87
N ARG A 155 -4.79 -9.58 16.92
CA ARG A 155 -5.45 -9.53 18.22
C ARG A 155 -5.23 -10.88 18.86
N LEU A 156 -4.40 -10.92 19.90
CA LEU A 156 -4.43 -11.97 20.93
C LEU A 156 -5.85 -12.09 21.50
#